data_AF-A0A2E2QBI8-F1
#
_entry.id   AF-A0A2E2QBI8-F1
#
_cell.length_a   1.000
_cell.length_b   1.000
_cell.length_c   1.000
_cell.angle_alpha   90.00
_cell.angle_beta   90.00
_cell.angle_gamma   90.00
#
_symmetry.space_group_name_H-M   'P 1'
#
loop_
_entity.id
_entity.type
_entity.pdbx_description
1 polymer ?
#
loop_
_entity_poly.entity_id
_entity_poly.type
_entity_poly.pdbx_seq_one_letter_code
_entity_poly.pdbx_strand_id
1 'polypeptide(L)'
;MDKLLTLLDLQNRVQKATRINDFSFIVTNETQKIVPYRQAVFWTQNNGKITLEGLSGNAVLDKNSPYASFVKQAITETLKNAPKHAVTIIDLDKKDLSANTETESENSIAPYITLCVFATEDEGILGGLWLERDKPLKDAEKEILNNLCESYAYTLRSIELSNRKQGNLLTFFKAKKSRMFILAALLIAFFFPTQLSITAPVEITARNPKVVSIPYDGILNDVHVKPGDSVKKGDVVATMDQTNLKAETDQAEQELQTAQVSLSRAGLESLSNAEKKADLQLLRAEIAQKRIALEYAKERLSKTNISAPTDGIAIFADANAFEKKPMRTGEKLMIIAQPEETEALITVPIDAMLPISKDSPVSFYLNTQPLKTHEADIVSIGYQASADPDGQLTYKIRAKIDDTEAMRIGHKGTAKIKSHWSILGYAVLRRPLIAMRNIIGL
;
A
#
# COMPACT_ATOMS: atom_id res chain seq x y z
N MET A 1 -41.65 -30.75 -49.59
CA MET A 1 -40.37 -30.09 -49.30
C MET A 1 -40.50 -29.01 -48.23
N ASP A 2 -41.53 -28.16 -48.25
CA ASP A 2 -41.66 -27.00 -47.34
C ASP A 2 -41.73 -27.35 -45.83
N LYS A 3 -42.46 -28.41 -45.45
CA LYS A 3 -42.55 -28.86 -44.05
C LYS A 3 -41.24 -29.40 -43.47
N LEU A 4 -40.39 -30.03 -44.28
CA LEU A 4 -39.08 -30.56 -43.84
C LEU A 4 -38.06 -29.43 -43.62
N LEU A 5 -38.10 -28.41 -44.49
CA LEU A 5 -37.32 -27.18 -44.30
C LEU A 5 -37.74 -26.45 -43.02
N THR A 6 -39.06 -26.36 -42.77
CA THR A 6 -39.62 -25.77 -41.55
C THR A 6 -39.20 -26.55 -40.30
N LEU A 7 -39.18 -27.89 -40.36
CA LEU A 7 -38.70 -28.77 -39.29
C LEU A 7 -37.23 -28.51 -38.95
N LEU A 8 -36.37 -28.44 -39.97
CA LEU A 8 -34.94 -28.22 -39.79
C LEU A 8 -34.64 -26.80 -39.26
N ASP A 9 -35.34 -25.78 -39.74
CA ASP A 9 -35.21 -24.41 -39.23
C ASP A 9 -35.60 -24.32 -37.74
N LEU A 10 -36.71 -24.95 -37.36
CA LEU A 10 -37.17 -25.02 -35.98
C LEU A 10 -36.13 -25.68 -35.06
N GLN A 11 -35.60 -26.84 -35.46
CA GLN A 11 -34.57 -27.55 -34.69
C GLN A 11 -33.32 -26.67 -34.51
N ASN A 12 -32.84 -26.02 -35.57
CA ASN A 12 -31.70 -25.10 -35.50
C ASN A 12 -31.95 -23.90 -34.59
N ARG A 13 -33.16 -23.33 -34.60
CA ARG A 13 -33.52 -22.20 -33.72
C ARG A 13 -33.57 -22.63 -32.26
N VAL A 14 -34.13 -23.79 -31.98
CA VAL A 14 -34.18 -24.34 -30.62
C VAL A 14 -32.77 -24.63 -30.10
N GLN A 15 -31.91 -25.29 -30.88
CA GLN A 15 -30.52 -25.58 -30.48
C GLN A 15 -29.68 -24.32 -30.18
N LYS A 16 -30.04 -23.16 -30.73
CA LYS A 16 -29.39 -21.87 -30.42
C LYS A 16 -29.90 -21.20 -29.15
N ALA A 17 -30.99 -21.70 -28.54
CA ALA A 17 -31.53 -21.13 -27.32
C ALA A 17 -30.59 -21.42 -26.13
N THR A 18 -30.13 -20.36 -25.46
CA THR A 18 -29.22 -20.47 -24.30
C THR A 18 -29.93 -20.24 -22.96
N ARG A 19 -31.15 -19.70 -22.98
CA ARG A 19 -31.98 -19.42 -21.80
C ARG A 19 -33.29 -20.17 -21.89
N ILE A 20 -33.80 -20.59 -20.72
CA ILE A 20 -35.06 -21.34 -20.61
C ILE A 20 -36.26 -20.55 -21.14
N ASN A 21 -36.28 -19.22 -20.97
CA ASN A 21 -37.37 -18.37 -21.48
C ASN A 21 -37.40 -18.33 -23.01
N ASP A 22 -36.23 -18.25 -23.65
CA ASP A 22 -36.12 -18.22 -25.12
C ASP A 22 -36.53 -19.58 -25.70
N PHE A 23 -36.08 -20.67 -25.06
CA PHE A 23 -36.48 -22.04 -25.40
C PHE A 23 -38.00 -22.23 -25.25
N SER A 24 -38.57 -21.84 -24.10
CA SER A 24 -40.00 -21.89 -23.82
C SER A 24 -40.82 -21.15 -24.87
N PHE A 25 -40.38 -19.95 -25.27
CA PHE A 25 -41.05 -19.14 -26.28
C PHE A 25 -41.06 -19.83 -27.66
N ILE A 26 -39.92 -20.34 -28.11
CA ILE A 26 -39.80 -21.01 -29.41
C ILE A 26 -40.68 -22.27 -29.41
N VAL A 27 -40.55 -23.12 -28.39
CA VAL A 27 -41.23 -24.42 -28.32
C VAL A 27 -42.76 -24.27 -28.20
N THR A 28 -43.25 -23.22 -27.52
CA THR A 28 -44.71 -22.97 -27.37
C THR A 28 -45.35 -22.20 -28.51
N ASN A 29 -44.61 -21.51 -29.38
CA ASN A 29 -45.20 -20.71 -30.47
C ASN A 29 -44.86 -21.24 -31.86
N GLU A 30 -43.65 -21.77 -32.05
CA GLU A 30 -43.17 -22.15 -33.39
C GLU A 30 -43.54 -23.60 -33.74
N THR A 31 -43.81 -24.44 -32.75
CA THR A 31 -44.32 -25.82 -32.95
C THR A 31 -45.63 -25.82 -33.75
N GLN A 32 -46.42 -24.73 -33.69
CA GLN A 32 -47.69 -24.59 -34.41
C GLN A 32 -47.52 -24.66 -35.94
N LYS A 33 -46.34 -24.27 -36.46
CA LYS A 33 -46.02 -24.30 -37.90
C LYS A 33 -45.96 -25.72 -38.47
N ILE A 34 -45.72 -26.71 -37.60
CA ILE A 34 -45.57 -28.12 -37.98
C ILE A 34 -46.81 -28.90 -37.58
N VAL A 35 -47.27 -28.68 -36.35
CA VAL A 35 -48.36 -29.40 -35.72
C VAL A 35 -49.39 -28.39 -35.22
N PRO A 36 -50.57 -28.24 -35.85
CA PRO A 36 -51.54 -27.23 -35.46
C PRO A 36 -52.16 -27.57 -34.10
N TYR A 37 -52.16 -26.60 -33.19
CA TYR A 37 -52.81 -26.68 -31.89
C TYR A 37 -53.55 -25.36 -31.60
N ARG A 38 -54.50 -25.44 -30.68
CA ARG A 38 -55.24 -24.30 -30.12
C ARG A 38 -54.40 -23.59 -29.06
N GLN A 39 -53.77 -24.34 -28.18
CA GLN A 39 -52.94 -23.80 -27.10
C GLN A 39 -51.79 -24.76 -26.76
N ALA A 40 -50.63 -24.22 -26.42
CA ALA A 40 -49.48 -24.98 -25.95
C ALA A 40 -48.98 -24.44 -24.60
N VAL A 41 -48.70 -25.35 -23.67
CA VAL A 41 -48.08 -25.04 -22.38
C VAL A 41 -46.75 -25.77 -22.29
N PHE A 42 -45.66 -25.04 -22.06
CA PHE A 42 -44.36 -25.63 -21.78
C PHE A 42 -44.17 -25.78 -20.27
N TRP A 43 -43.72 -26.96 -19.86
CA TRP A 43 -43.48 -27.30 -18.46
C TRP A 43 -42.11 -27.93 -18.27
N THR A 44 -41.56 -27.76 -17.09
CA THR A 44 -40.29 -28.33 -16.64
C THR A 44 -40.50 -29.13 -15.36
N GLN A 45 -39.62 -30.07 -15.09
CA GLN A 45 -39.64 -30.88 -13.88
C GLN A 45 -38.28 -30.85 -13.20
N ASN A 46 -38.25 -30.31 -11.98
CA ASN A 46 -37.05 -30.29 -11.15
C ASN A 46 -37.30 -31.08 -9.86
N ASN A 47 -36.52 -32.15 -9.62
CA ASN A 47 -36.66 -33.05 -8.47
C ASN A 47 -38.11 -33.53 -8.23
N GLY A 48 -38.84 -33.86 -9.30
CA GLY A 48 -40.23 -34.32 -9.24
C GLY A 48 -41.28 -33.21 -9.07
N LYS A 49 -40.87 -31.95 -8.95
CA LYS A 49 -41.79 -30.81 -8.90
C LYS A 49 -42.00 -30.24 -10.31
N ILE A 50 -43.25 -30.23 -10.77
CA ILE A 50 -43.63 -29.67 -12.07
C ILE A 50 -43.86 -28.16 -11.95
N THR A 51 -43.30 -27.42 -12.89
CA THR A 51 -43.42 -25.98 -13.06
C THR A 51 -43.85 -25.67 -14.49
N LEU A 52 -44.90 -24.86 -14.65
CA LEU A 52 -45.33 -24.36 -15.95
C LEU A 52 -44.56 -23.07 -16.24
N GLU A 53 -43.81 -23.05 -17.34
CA GLU A 53 -42.83 -22.01 -17.68
C GLU A 53 -43.22 -21.18 -18.91
N GLY A 54 -44.18 -21.62 -19.73
CA GLY A 54 -44.61 -20.88 -20.91
C GLY A 54 -46.00 -21.23 -21.41
N LEU A 55 -46.61 -20.26 -22.10
CA LEU A 55 -47.91 -20.35 -22.74
C LEU A 55 -47.81 -19.79 -24.17
N SER A 56 -48.44 -20.45 -25.13
CA SER A 56 -48.54 -19.96 -26.51
C SER A 56 -49.31 -18.64 -26.61
N GLY A 57 -48.95 -17.77 -27.55
CA GLY A 57 -49.73 -16.56 -27.89
C GLY A 57 -49.35 -15.29 -27.12
N ASN A 58 -48.08 -15.16 -26.69
CA ASN A 58 -47.56 -14.02 -25.90
C ASN A 58 -48.27 -13.79 -24.54
N ALA A 59 -49.08 -14.75 -24.08
CA ALA A 59 -49.78 -14.67 -22.81
C ALA A 59 -48.84 -15.06 -21.66
N VAL A 60 -48.88 -14.31 -20.55
CA VAL A 60 -48.16 -14.67 -19.32
C VAL A 60 -49.05 -15.62 -18.53
N LEU A 61 -48.55 -16.83 -18.25
CA LEU A 61 -49.28 -17.81 -17.45
C LEU A 61 -49.27 -17.41 -15.96
N ASP A 62 -50.45 -17.15 -15.40
CA ASP A 62 -50.59 -17.02 -13.95
C ASP A 62 -50.50 -18.42 -13.30
N LYS A 63 -49.44 -18.60 -12.49
CA LYS A 63 -49.12 -19.86 -11.81
C LYS A 63 -50.17 -20.28 -10.77
N ASN A 64 -51.02 -19.34 -10.32
CA ASN A 64 -52.09 -19.58 -9.35
C ASN A 64 -53.47 -19.69 -10.00
N SER A 65 -53.57 -19.61 -11.33
CA SER A 65 -54.85 -19.74 -12.02
C SER A 65 -55.43 -21.15 -11.87
N PRO A 66 -56.78 -21.28 -11.88
CA PRO A 66 -57.45 -22.59 -11.90
C PRO A 66 -57.00 -23.48 -13.07
N TYR A 67 -56.76 -22.87 -14.24
CA TYR A 67 -56.24 -23.55 -15.42
C TYR A 67 -54.83 -24.11 -15.21
N ALA A 68 -53.89 -23.31 -14.67
CA ALA A 68 -52.53 -23.76 -14.38
C ALA A 68 -52.50 -24.91 -13.36
N SER A 69 -53.37 -24.85 -12.35
CA SER A 69 -53.50 -25.90 -11.33
C SER A 69 -54.03 -27.21 -11.94
N PHE A 70 -55.05 -27.11 -12.79
CA PHE A 70 -55.61 -28.25 -13.52
C PHE A 70 -54.56 -28.92 -14.43
N VAL A 71 -53.90 -28.15 -15.30
CA VAL A 71 -52.89 -28.68 -16.22
C VAL A 71 -51.75 -29.35 -15.46
N LYS A 72 -51.31 -28.75 -14.36
CA LYS A 72 -50.28 -29.33 -13.50
C LYS A 72 -50.71 -30.66 -12.88
N GLN A 73 -51.95 -30.76 -12.38
CA GLN A 73 -52.47 -32.00 -11.81
C GLN A 73 -52.57 -33.09 -12.88
N ALA A 74 -53.16 -32.77 -14.03
CA ALA A 74 -53.31 -33.68 -15.16
C ALA A 74 -51.95 -34.25 -15.60
N ILE A 75 -50.94 -33.39 -15.81
CA ILE A 75 -49.58 -33.82 -16.16
C ILE A 75 -49.02 -34.73 -15.05
N THR A 76 -49.16 -34.36 -13.78
CA THR A 76 -48.64 -35.15 -12.66
C THR A 76 -49.24 -36.56 -12.63
N GLU A 77 -50.55 -36.70 -12.88
CA GLU A 77 -51.23 -37.98 -12.91
C GLU A 77 -50.82 -38.83 -14.12
N THR A 78 -50.76 -38.23 -15.31
CA THR A 78 -50.32 -38.95 -16.52
C THR A 78 -48.87 -39.42 -16.42
N LEU A 79 -47.98 -38.63 -15.83
CA LEU A 79 -46.57 -38.99 -15.69
C LEU A 79 -46.31 -40.16 -14.73
N LYS A 80 -47.24 -40.54 -13.84
CA LYS A 80 -47.09 -41.71 -12.97
C LYS A 80 -46.93 -43.01 -13.76
N ASN A 81 -47.58 -43.08 -14.92
CA ASN A 81 -47.62 -44.26 -15.78
C ASN A 81 -46.73 -44.12 -17.03
N ALA A 82 -46.05 -42.97 -17.21
CA ALA A 82 -45.24 -42.68 -18.38
C ALA A 82 -43.82 -43.27 -18.26
N PRO A 83 -43.17 -43.62 -19.39
CA PRO A 83 -41.75 -43.98 -19.41
C PRO A 83 -40.89 -42.82 -18.90
N LYS A 84 -39.95 -43.10 -17.99
CA LYS A 84 -39.14 -42.05 -17.35
C LYS A 84 -37.89 -41.64 -18.15
N HIS A 85 -37.44 -42.47 -19.08
CA HIS A 85 -36.13 -42.33 -19.74
C HIS A 85 -36.21 -42.24 -21.26
N ALA A 86 -37.40 -42.08 -21.83
CA ALA A 86 -37.60 -41.96 -23.27
C ALA A 86 -38.64 -40.89 -23.56
N VAL A 87 -38.40 -40.12 -24.63
CA VAL A 87 -39.40 -39.19 -25.14
C VAL A 87 -40.67 -39.96 -25.47
N THR A 88 -41.80 -39.47 -24.97
CA THR A 88 -43.09 -40.15 -25.12
C THR A 88 -44.16 -39.14 -25.49
N ILE A 89 -44.98 -39.50 -26.48
CA ILE A 89 -46.18 -38.75 -26.85
C ILE A 89 -47.40 -39.53 -26.35
N ILE A 90 -48.20 -38.89 -25.51
CA ILE A 90 -49.40 -39.46 -24.91
C ILE A 90 -50.60 -38.65 -25.39
N ASP A 91 -51.49 -39.28 -26.15
CA ASP A 91 -52.78 -38.68 -26.51
C ASP A 91 -53.80 -38.97 -25.41
N LEU A 92 -54.51 -37.94 -25.00
CA LEU A 92 -55.55 -37.97 -23.98
C LEU A 92 -56.84 -37.40 -24.58
N ASP A 93 -57.96 -38.10 -24.38
CA ASP A 93 -59.27 -37.51 -24.60
C ASP A 93 -59.65 -36.69 -23.37
N LYS A 94 -60.40 -35.60 -23.56
CA LYS A 94 -60.97 -34.82 -22.46
C LYS A 94 -61.71 -35.70 -21.44
N LYS A 95 -62.33 -36.80 -21.89
CA LYS A 95 -63.03 -37.77 -21.02
C LYS A 95 -62.12 -38.59 -20.10
N ASP A 96 -60.85 -38.75 -20.46
CA ASP A 96 -59.89 -39.52 -19.64
C ASP A 96 -59.34 -38.67 -18.48
N LEU A 97 -59.52 -37.35 -18.56
CA LEU A 97 -59.06 -36.37 -17.58
C LEU A 97 -60.15 -35.96 -16.56
N SER A 98 -61.42 -36.25 -16.87
CA SER A 98 -62.61 -35.80 -16.12
C SER A 98 -62.95 -36.64 -14.89
N ALA A 99 -62.10 -37.61 -14.50
CA ALA A 99 -62.48 -38.61 -13.50
C ALA A 99 -62.49 -38.11 -12.04
N ASN A 100 -61.97 -36.91 -11.71
CA ASN A 100 -61.80 -36.50 -10.31
C ASN A 100 -61.96 -35.00 -9.96
N THR A 101 -62.36 -34.10 -10.87
CA THR A 101 -62.39 -32.66 -10.53
C THR A 101 -63.46 -31.87 -11.29
N GLU A 102 -64.66 -31.72 -10.71
CA GLU A 102 -65.66 -30.74 -11.17
C GLU A 102 -65.11 -29.32 -11.00
N THR A 103 -64.53 -28.74 -12.06
CA THR A 103 -64.03 -27.36 -12.05
C THR A 103 -64.42 -26.65 -13.34
N GLU A 104 -64.84 -25.38 -13.27
CA GLU A 104 -65.21 -24.53 -14.42
C GLU A 104 -64.14 -24.51 -15.54
N SER A 105 -62.87 -24.77 -15.19
CA SER A 105 -61.73 -24.95 -16.09
C SER A 105 -61.93 -26.04 -17.14
N GLU A 106 -62.65 -27.11 -16.80
CA GLU A 106 -62.85 -28.28 -17.66
C GLU A 106 -63.64 -27.94 -18.93
N ASN A 107 -64.54 -26.95 -18.86
CA ASN A 107 -65.34 -26.50 -20.01
C ASN A 107 -64.54 -25.68 -21.03
N SER A 108 -63.36 -25.18 -20.68
CA SER A 108 -62.55 -24.31 -21.55
C SER A 108 -61.48 -25.05 -22.38
N ILE A 109 -61.21 -26.32 -22.07
CA ILE A 109 -60.14 -27.12 -22.67
C ILE A 109 -60.62 -27.80 -23.95
N ALA A 110 -59.72 -27.92 -24.93
CA ALA A 110 -59.99 -28.59 -26.20
C ALA A 110 -60.30 -30.10 -26.02
N PRO A 111 -61.06 -30.72 -26.96
CA PRO A 111 -61.48 -32.11 -26.82
C PRO A 111 -60.34 -33.13 -26.89
N TYR A 112 -59.22 -32.80 -27.57
CA TYR A 112 -58.07 -33.67 -27.69
C TYR A 112 -56.83 -33.00 -27.11
N ILE A 113 -56.07 -33.74 -26.32
CA ILE A 113 -54.84 -33.25 -25.69
C ILE A 113 -53.71 -34.20 -26.06
N THR A 114 -52.56 -33.63 -26.43
CA THR A 114 -51.33 -34.38 -26.64
C THR A 114 -50.29 -33.90 -25.64
N LEU A 115 -49.89 -34.78 -24.73
CA LEU A 115 -48.79 -34.57 -23.80
C LEU A 115 -47.50 -35.12 -24.39
N CYS A 116 -46.56 -34.24 -24.69
CA CYS A 116 -45.21 -34.59 -25.12
C CYS A 116 -44.28 -34.53 -23.91
N VAL A 117 -43.65 -35.65 -23.57
CA VAL A 117 -42.72 -35.75 -22.44
C VAL A 117 -41.29 -35.70 -22.97
N PHE A 118 -40.51 -34.73 -22.51
CA PHE A 118 -39.09 -34.59 -22.81
C PHE A 118 -38.31 -35.35 -21.75
N ALA A 119 -37.75 -36.49 -22.14
CA ALA A 119 -36.91 -37.30 -21.29
C ALA A 119 -35.62 -37.67 -22.01
N THR A 120 -34.56 -37.85 -21.23
CA THR A 120 -33.27 -38.38 -21.71
C THR A 120 -32.90 -39.63 -20.92
N GLU A 121 -32.07 -40.48 -21.50
CA GLU A 121 -31.64 -41.73 -20.85
C GLU A 121 -30.91 -41.48 -19.51
N ASP A 122 -30.15 -40.38 -19.41
CA ASP A 122 -29.28 -40.09 -18.26
C ASP A 122 -29.97 -39.36 -17.09
N GLU A 123 -30.87 -38.42 -17.39
CA GLU A 123 -31.44 -37.49 -16.39
C GLU A 123 -32.94 -37.71 -16.15
N GLY A 124 -33.56 -38.61 -16.92
CA GLY A 124 -34.99 -38.89 -16.85
C GLY A 124 -35.83 -37.76 -17.46
N ILE A 125 -37.02 -37.52 -16.89
CA ILE A 125 -37.98 -36.51 -17.36
C ILE A 125 -37.48 -35.11 -16.97
N LEU A 126 -37.21 -34.28 -17.97
CA LEU A 126 -36.75 -32.89 -17.84
C LEU A 126 -37.91 -31.89 -17.92
N GLY A 127 -38.92 -32.21 -18.71
CA GLY A 127 -40.06 -31.31 -18.97
C GLY A 127 -40.94 -31.84 -20.08
N GLY A 128 -41.70 -30.96 -20.73
CA GLY A 128 -42.55 -31.35 -21.83
C GLY A 128 -43.42 -30.24 -22.38
N LEU A 129 -44.25 -30.61 -23.35
CA LEU A 129 -45.25 -29.76 -23.99
C LEU A 129 -46.64 -30.36 -23.78
N TRP A 130 -47.56 -29.54 -23.31
CA TRP A 130 -48.99 -29.86 -23.29
C TRP A 130 -49.66 -29.15 -24.47
N LEU A 131 -50.21 -29.90 -25.41
CA LEU A 131 -50.83 -29.37 -26.62
C LEU A 131 -52.33 -29.64 -26.63
N GLU A 132 -53.13 -28.59 -26.71
CA GLU A 132 -54.59 -28.66 -26.81
C GLU A 132 -55.04 -28.55 -28.27
N ARG A 133 -55.91 -29.45 -28.71
CA ARG A 133 -56.28 -29.61 -30.13
C ARG A 133 -57.78 -29.88 -30.32
N ASP A 134 -58.33 -29.35 -31.41
CA ASP A 134 -59.73 -29.62 -31.81
C ASP A 134 -59.88 -30.94 -32.59
N LYS A 135 -58.76 -31.50 -33.09
CA LYS A 135 -58.72 -32.73 -33.89
C LYS A 135 -57.67 -33.69 -33.34
N PRO A 136 -57.91 -35.02 -33.42
CA PRO A 136 -56.94 -36.02 -32.97
C PRO A 136 -55.66 -35.95 -33.80
N LEU A 137 -54.54 -36.31 -33.18
CA LEU A 137 -53.22 -36.30 -33.81
C LEU A 137 -53.10 -37.45 -34.81
N LYS A 138 -52.72 -37.15 -36.05
CA LYS A 138 -52.50 -38.16 -37.09
C LYS A 138 -51.18 -38.88 -36.88
N ASP A 139 -51.07 -40.14 -37.31
CA ASP A 139 -49.83 -40.93 -37.14
C ASP A 139 -48.59 -40.28 -37.77
N ALA A 140 -48.75 -39.66 -38.94
CA ALA A 140 -47.66 -38.91 -39.57
C ALA A 140 -47.24 -37.65 -38.78
N GLU A 141 -48.15 -37.03 -38.03
CA GLU A 141 -47.85 -35.89 -37.16
C GLU A 141 -47.18 -36.35 -35.86
N LYS A 142 -47.52 -37.54 -35.35
CA LYS A 142 -46.89 -38.17 -34.19
C LYS A 142 -45.41 -38.40 -34.41
N GLU A 143 -45.03 -39.00 -35.55
CA GLU A 143 -43.63 -39.26 -35.89
C GLU A 143 -42.79 -37.98 -35.95
N ILE A 144 -43.32 -36.94 -36.61
CA ILE A 144 -42.64 -35.64 -36.72
C ILE A 144 -42.49 -34.99 -35.34
N LEU A 145 -43.56 -35.03 -34.53
CA LEU A 145 -43.56 -34.49 -33.19
C LEU A 145 -42.59 -35.24 -32.28
N ASN A 146 -42.46 -36.56 -32.43
CA ASN A 146 -41.54 -37.37 -31.62
C ASN A 146 -40.09 -36.96 -31.86
N ASN A 147 -39.70 -36.84 -33.13
CA ASN A 147 -38.37 -36.37 -33.52
C ASN A 147 -38.08 -34.94 -33.01
N LEU A 148 -39.07 -34.05 -33.05
CA LEU A 148 -38.95 -32.71 -32.47
C LEU A 148 -38.74 -32.74 -30.96
N CYS A 149 -39.51 -33.56 -30.26
CA CYS A 149 -39.45 -33.67 -28.80
C CYS A 149 -38.10 -34.24 -28.34
N GLU A 150 -37.47 -35.13 -29.12
CA GLU A 150 -36.08 -35.55 -28.89
C GLU A 150 -35.10 -34.39 -28.99
N SER A 151 -35.16 -33.60 -30.07
CA SER A 151 -34.31 -32.41 -30.21
C SER A 151 -34.54 -31.38 -29.09
N TYR A 152 -35.79 -31.24 -28.63
CA TYR A 152 -36.16 -30.35 -27.54
C TYR A 152 -35.60 -30.85 -26.20
N ALA A 153 -35.68 -32.15 -25.92
CA ALA A 153 -35.15 -32.76 -24.71
C ALA A 153 -33.63 -32.55 -24.57
N TYR A 154 -32.85 -32.80 -25.64
CA TYR A 154 -31.40 -32.57 -25.61
C TYR A 154 -31.02 -31.10 -25.42
N THR A 155 -31.76 -30.20 -26.05
CA THR A 155 -31.51 -28.76 -25.90
C THR A 155 -31.83 -28.31 -24.47
N LEU A 156 -32.96 -28.74 -23.91
CA LEU A 156 -33.36 -28.42 -22.54
C LEU A 156 -32.30 -28.89 -21.53
N ARG A 157 -31.80 -30.12 -21.69
CA ARG A 157 -30.68 -30.66 -20.89
C ARG A 157 -29.45 -29.77 -20.93
N SER A 158 -29.06 -29.31 -22.12
CA SER A 158 -27.88 -28.46 -22.28
C SER A 158 -28.00 -27.12 -21.52
N ILE A 159 -29.20 -26.55 -21.49
CA ILE A 159 -29.51 -25.31 -20.77
C ILE A 159 -29.42 -25.54 -19.25
N GLU A 160 -29.94 -26.65 -18.74
CA GLU A 160 -29.91 -26.98 -17.31
C GLU A 160 -28.49 -27.25 -16.79
N LEU A 161 -27.67 -27.98 -17.56
CA LEU A 161 -26.27 -28.26 -17.21
C LEU A 161 -25.41 -26.99 -17.15
N SER A 162 -25.65 -26.03 -18.04
CA SER A 162 -24.96 -24.74 -18.05
C SER A 162 -25.25 -23.91 -16.79
N ASN A 163 -26.52 -23.86 -16.39
CA ASN A 163 -26.94 -23.18 -15.15
C ASN A 163 -26.40 -23.84 -13.89
N ARG A 164 -26.25 -25.18 -13.88
CA ARG A 164 -25.71 -25.93 -12.73
C ARG A 164 -24.22 -25.62 -12.46
N LYS A 165 -23.42 -25.38 -13.49
CA LYS A 165 -21.97 -25.09 -13.35
C LYS A 165 -21.66 -23.68 -12.82
N GLN A 166 -22.55 -22.69 -13.01
CA GLN A 166 -22.37 -21.34 -12.44
C GLN A 166 -22.74 -21.23 -10.95
N GLY A 167 -23.48 -22.19 -10.40
CA GLY A 167 -24.02 -22.12 -9.03
C GLY A 167 -23.03 -22.40 -7.88
N ASN A 168 -21.85 -23.00 -8.13
CA ASN A 168 -21.02 -23.54 -7.05
C ASN A 168 -20.02 -22.54 -6.43
N LEU A 169 -19.59 -21.48 -7.13
CA LEU A 169 -18.64 -20.52 -6.56
C LEU A 169 -19.32 -19.43 -5.71
N LEU A 170 -20.53 -19.01 -6.09
CA LEU A 170 -21.26 -17.90 -5.46
C LEU A 170 -22.15 -18.33 -4.28
N THR A 171 -22.53 -19.62 -4.19
CA THR A 171 -23.33 -20.15 -3.06
C THR A 171 -22.48 -20.38 -1.81
N PHE A 172 -21.15 -20.57 -1.94
CA PHE A 172 -20.23 -20.65 -0.81
C PHE A 172 -20.23 -19.36 0.04
N PHE A 173 -20.49 -18.19 -0.56
CA PHE A 173 -20.56 -16.90 0.14
C PHE A 173 -21.96 -16.55 0.71
N LYS A 174 -23.01 -17.29 0.35
CA LYS A 174 -24.40 -17.02 0.79
C LYS A 174 -24.88 -17.84 1.99
N ALA A 175 -24.19 -18.90 2.39
CA ALA A 175 -24.60 -19.72 3.53
C ALA A 175 -24.28 -19.06 4.89
N LYS A 176 -25.25 -19.02 5.82
CA LYS A 176 -25.07 -18.44 7.18
C LYS A 176 -23.89 -19.07 7.94
N LYS A 177 -23.60 -20.36 7.71
CA LYS A 177 -22.47 -21.07 8.32
C LYS A 177 -21.11 -20.67 7.74
N SER A 178 -21.00 -20.42 6.42
CA SER A 178 -19.72 -20.02 5.81
C SER A 178 -19.32 -18.59 6.18
N ARG A 179 -20.28 -17.68 6.34
CA ARG A 179 -20.03 -16.34 6.93
C ARG A 179 -19.44 -16.44 8.33
N MET A 180 -19.93 -17.36 9.16
CA MET A 180 -19.41 -17.58 10.52
C MET A 180 -17.98 -18.12 10.52
N PHE A 181 -17.64 -19.04 9.59
CA PHE A 181 -16.26 -19.50 9.43
C PHE A 181 -15.31 -18.41 8.92
N ILE A 182 -15.76 -17.57 7.98
CA ILE A 182 -14.96 -16.43 7.49
C ILE A 182 -14.73 -15.43 8.63
N LEU A 183 -15.76 -15.13 9.42
CA LEU A 183 -15.66 -14.23 10.56
C LEU A 183 -14.72 -14.78 11.64
N ALA A 184 -14.81 -16.08 11.92
CA ALA A 184 -13.92 -16.77 12.85
C ALA A 184 -12.47 -16.79 12.34
N ALA A 185 -12.24 -17.04 11.05
CA ALA A 185 -10.92 -16.99 10.44
C ALA A 185 -10.31 -15.58 10.48
N LEU A 186 -11.12 -14.54 10.21
CA LEU A 186 -10.71 -13.14 10.36
C LEU A 186 -10.35 -12.80 11.80
N LEU A 187 -11.15 -13.28 12.75
CA LEU A 187 -10.92 -13.05 14.18
C LEU A 187 -9.64 -13.75 14.64
N ILE A 188 -9.39 -14.99 14.22
CA ILE A 188 -8.13 -15.71 14.49
C ILE A 188 -6.93 -15.00 13.84
N ALA A 189 -7.05 -14.55 12.60
CA ALA A 189 -6.00 -13.76 11.94
C ALA A 189 -5.70 -12.47 12.70
N PHE A 190 -6.72 -11.88 13.35
CA PHE A 190 -6.55 -10.71 14.21
C PHE A 190 -5.64 -10.98 15.40
N PHE A 191 -5.64 -12.19 15.96
CA PHE A 191 -4.78 -12.61 17.07
C PHE A 191 -3.39 -13.11 16.64
N PHE A 192 -3.09 -13.11 15.34
CA PHE A 192 -1.81 -13.58 14.85
C PHE A 192 -0.67 -12.66 15.33
N PRO A 193 0.43 -13.20 15.89
CA PRO A 193 1.54 -12.41 16.38
C PRO A 193 2.29 -11.79 15.20
N THR A 194 2.49 -10.48 15.24
CA THR A 194 3.24 -9.72 14.24
C THR A 194 4.22 -8.77 14.90
N GLN A 195 5.34 -8.52 14.23
CA GLN A 195 6.34 -7.56 14.69
C GLN A 195 6.06 -6.19 14.08
N LEU A 196 5.78 -5.20 14.94
CA LEU A 196 5.61 -3.83 14.47
C LEU A 196 6.96 -3.27 14.00
N SER A 197 6.93 -2.40 13.01
CA SER A 197 8.14 -1.72 12.54
C SER A 197 7.89 -0.24 12.28
N ILE A 198 8.81 0.60 12.72
CA ILE A 198 8.88 2.02 12.35
C ILE A 198 9.68 2.13 11.06
N THR A 199 9.16 2.86 10.08
CA THR A 199 9.92 3.25 8.89
C THR A 199 10.15 4.75 8.94
N ALA A 200 11.42 5.17 8.85
CA ALA A 200 11.83 6.56 9.02
C ALA A 200 13.03 6.90 8.14
N PRO A 201 13.20 8.17 7.73
CA PRO A 201 14.41 8.61 7.04
C PRO A 201 15.64 8.40 7.92
N VAL A 202 16.75 8.01 7.30
CA VAL A 202 18.07 7.90 7.93
C VAL A 202 19.08 8.72 7.17
N GLU A 203 20.00 9.33 7.91
CA GLU A 203 21.15 10.05 7.37
C GLU A 203 22.43 9.53 8.03
N ILE A 204 23.47 9.29 7.24
CA ILE A 204 24.78 8.92 7.77
C ILE A 204 25.47 10.19 8.28
N THR A 205 25.71 10.24 9.58
CA THR A 205 26.34 11.39 10.25
C THR A 205 27.63 10.97 10.93
N ALA A 206 28.50 11.93 11.22
CA ALA A 206 29.67 11.68 12.04
C ALA A 206 29.25 11.40 13.50
N ARG A 207 29.91 10.46 14.16
CA ARG A 207 29.68 10.14 15.58
C ARG A 207 30.13 11.29 16.50
N ASN A 208 31.32 11.82 16.26
CA ASN A 208 31.96 12.84 17.10
C ASN A 208 32.42 14.08 16.29
N PRO A 209 31.51 14.80 15.63
CA PRO A 209 31.87 15.99 14.88
C PRO A 209 32.41 17.09 15.80
N LYS A 210 33.49 17.77 15.38
CA LYS A 210 34.00 18.96 16.05
C LYS A 210 33.61 20.20 15.27
N VAL A 211 32.90 21.10 15.93
CA VAL A 211 32.50 22.37 15.34
C VAL A 211 33.68 23.33 15.40
N VAL A 212 34.03 23.92 14.25
CA VAL A 212 34.96 25.04 14.15
C VAL A 212 34.13 26.32 14.06
N SER A 213 34.28 27.17 15.06
CA SER A 213 33.56 28.43 15.17
C SER A 213 34.51 29.63 15.15
N ILE A 214 33.94 30.79 14.87
CA ILE A 214 34.65 32.06 14.84
C ILE A 214 35.09 32.46 16.27
N PRO A 215 36.38 32.75 16.50
CA PRO A 215 36.90 33.01 17.84
C PRO A 215 36.58 34.41 18.38
N TYR A 216 36.41 35.39 17.50
CA TYR A 216 36.05 36.78 17.85
C TYR A 216 35.39 37.50 16.66
N ASP A 217 34.70 38.59 16.92
CA ASP A 217 34.00 39.39 15.89
C ASP A 217 35.00 40.03 14.91
N GLY A 218 34.79 39.85 13.61
CA GLY A 218 35.67 40.41 12.59
C GLY A 218 35.28 39.99 11.19
N ILE A 219 36.11 40.35 10.21
CA ILE A 219 35.93 39.95 8.82
C ILE A 219 36.73 38.68 8.56
N LEU A 220 36.10 37.66 7.98
CA LEU A 220 36.80 36.48 7.51
C LEU A 220 37.49 36.83 6.18
N ASN A 221 38.82 36.75 6.13
CA ASN A 221 39.56 37.17 4.94
C ASN A 221 39.61 36.04 3.91
N ASP A 222 40.03 34.84 4.34
CA ASP A 222 40.26 33.71 3.45
C ASP A 222 39.93 32.35 4.11
N VAL A 223 39.52 31.38 3.31
CA VAL A 223 39.25 29.99 3.72
C VAL A 223 40.19 29.08 2.95
N HIS A 224 41.15 28.48 3.65
CA HIS A 224 42.26 27.74 3.03
C HIS A 224 41.89 26.31 2.60
N VAL A 225 40.73 25.83 3.00
CA VAL A 225 40.27 24.45 2.75
C VAL A 225 38.98 24.45 1.94
N LYS A 226 38.80 23.42 1.13
CA LYS A 226 37.56 23.20 0.37
C LYS A 226 36.65 22.21 1.09
N PRO A 227 35.33 22.23 0.82
CA PRO A 227 34.43 21.20 1.31
C PRO A 227 34.91 19.80 0.90
N GLY A 228 35.06 18.90 1.86
CA GLY A 228 35.54 17.54 1.64
C GLY A 228 37.06 17.36 1.75
N ASP A 229 37.84 18.42 1.95
CA ASP A 229 39.28 18.30 2.14
C ASP A 229 39.62 17.64 3.48
N SER A 230 40.68 16.83 3.47
CA SER A 230 41.25 16.24 4.69
C SER A 230 42.18 17.24 5.36
N VAL A 231 42.01 17.39 6.68
CA VAL A 231 42.76 18.32 7.53
C VAL A 231 43.32 17.58 8.73
N LYS A 232 44.49 18.01 9.19
CA LYS A 232 45.11 17.54 10.43
C LYS A 232 44.90 18.54 11.55
N LYS A 233 44.95 18.06 12.79
CA LYS A 233 44.90 18.87 13.99
C LYS A 233 46.00 19.93 13.94
N GLY A 234 45.60 21.19 14.06
CA GLY A 234 46.49 22.35 14.01
C GLY A 234 46.61 23.00 12.64
N ASP A 235 46.13 22.37 11.56
CA ASP A 235 46.13 22.98 10.23
C ASP A 235 45.24 24.23 10.23
N VAL A 236 45.71 25.31 9.62
CA VAL A 236 44.95 26.56 9.50
C VAL A 236 43.88 26.38 8.43
N VAL A 237 42.61 26.40 8.83
CA VAL A 237 41.47 26.22 7.93
C VAL A 237 40.93 27.53 7.39
N ALA A 238 41.08 28.62 8.14
CA ALA A 238 40.65 29.94 7.72
C ALA A 238 41.43 31.04 8.45
N THR A 239 41.47 32.22 7.86
CA THR A 239 42.18 33.38 8.41
C THR A 239 41.25 34.58 8.45
N MET A 240 41.13 35.19 9.62
CA MET A 240 40.46 36.48 9.82
C MET A 240 41.32 37.62 9.28
N ASP A 241 40.74 38.80 9.06
CA ASP A 241 41.54 39.98 8.70
C ASP A 241 42.56 40.31 9.81
N GLN A 242 43.84 40.29 9.42
CA GLN A 242 44.99 40.48 10.30
C GLN A 242 45.52 41.92 10.28
N THR A 243 45.04 42.78 9.38
CA THR A 243 45.69 44.06 9.04
C THR A 243 45.95 44.92 10.28
N ASN A 244 44.92 45.12 11.10
CA ASN A 244 45.01 45.94 12.31
C ASN A 244 45.83 45.26 13.42
N LEU A 245 45.65 43.96 13.62
CA LEU A 245 46.33 43.21 14.69
C LEU A 245 47.83 43.04 14.39
N LYS A 246 48.20 42.95 13.12
CA LYS A 246 49.59 42.91 12.69
C LYS A 246 50.26 44.27 12.93
N ALA A 247 49.61 45.37 12.56
CA ALA A 247 50.10 46.72 12.86
C ALA A 247 50.26 46.95 14.38
N GLU A 248 49.32 46.48 15.20
CA GLU A 248 49.40 46.55 16.66
C GLU A 248 50.58 45.74 17.21
N THR A 249 50.83 44.55 16.65
CA THR A 249 51.98 43.70 17.01
C THR A 249 53.31 44.35 16.64
N ASP A 250 53.41 44.89 15.43
CA ASP A 250 54.61 45.57 14.93
C ASP A 250 54.90 46.83 15.77
N GLN A 251 53.88 47.59 16.16
CA GLN A 251 54.02 48.74 17.05
C GLN A 251 54.54 48.32 18.44
N ALA A 252 53.93 47.30 19.06
CA ALA A 252 54.36 46.82 20.38
C ALA A 252 55.81 46.30 20.37
N GLU A 253 56.24 45.71 19.26
CA GLU A 253 57.62 45.24 19.08
C GLU A 253 58.61 46.41 19.00
N GLN A 254 58.28 47.48 18.26
CA GLN A 254 59.09 48.71 18.19
C GLN A 254 59.17 49.44 19.54
N GLU A 255 58.07 49.49 20.29
CA GLU A 255 58.06 50.08 21.63
C GLU A 255 58.95 49.31 22.60
N LEU A 256 58.91 47.98 22.57
CA LEU A 256 59.80 47.13 23.36
C LEU A 256 61.27 47.34 22.98
N GLN A 257 61.57 47.41 21.68
CA GLN A 257 62.93 47.66 21.19
C GLN A 257 63.44 49.03 21.65
N THR A 258 62.60 50.06 21.60
CA THR A 258 62.95 51.41 22.06
C THR A 258 63.24 51.42 23.56
N ALA A 259 62.41 50.75 24.37
CA ALA A 259 62.63 50.62 25.81
C ALA A 259 63.95 49.87 26.14
N GLN A 260 64.27 48.83 25.36
CA GLN A 260 65.55 48.11 25.50
C GLN A 260 66.76 48.99 25.18
N VAL A 261 66.69 49.78 24.11
CA VAL A 261 67.76 50.75 23.76
C VAL A 261 67.92 51.80 24.86
N SER A 262 66.82 52.30 25.41
CA SER A 262 66.84 53.25 26.54
C SER A 262 67.49 52.65 27.79
N LEU A 263 67.17 51.40 28.14
CA LEU A 263 67.83 50.70 29.24
C LEU A 263 69.34 50.53 29.00
N SER A 264 69.75 50.15 27.78
CA SER A 264 71.17 50.03 27.45
C SER A 264 71.91 51.37 27.59
N ARG A 265 71.31 52.47 27.12
CA ARG A 265 71.87 53.81 27.26
C ARG A 265 71.98 54.23 28.73
N ALA A 266 70.90 54.07 29.50
CA ALA A 266 70.89 54.36 30.94
C ALA A 266 71.90 53.49 31.71
N GLY A 267 72.10 52.24 31.28
CA GLY A 267 73.09 51.33 31.83
C GLY A 267 74.51 51.88 31.71
N LEU A 268 74.89 52.38 30.52
CA LEU A 268 76.19 53.02 30.29
C LEU A 268 76.34 54.30 31.13
N GLU A 269 75.30 55.13 31.22
CA GLU A 269 75.33 56.37 32.02
C GLU A 269 75.44 56.10 33.53
N SER A 270 74.80 55.04 34.02
CA SER A 270 74.83 54.66 35.45
C SER A 270 76.21 54.24 35.96
N LEU A 271 77.13 53.88 35.05
CA LEU A 271 78.53 53.60 35.40
C LEU A 271 79.27 54.87 35.87
N SER A 272 78.84 56.03 35.39
CA SER A 272 79.44 57.33 35.73
C SER A 272 78.69 58.08 36.84
N ASN A 273 77.44 57.70 37.14
CA ASN A 273 76.58 58.43 38.07
C ASN A 273 75.70 57.49 38.93
N ALA A 274 75.96 57.48 40.25
CA ALA A 274 75.34 56.53 41.18
C ALA A 274 73.82 56.72 41.36
N GLU A 275 73.31 57.94 41.19
CA GLU A 275 71.88 58.26 41.30
C GLU A 275 71.01 57.58 40.22
N LYS A 276 71.57 57.32 39.03
CA LYS A 276 70.84 56.70 37.91
C LYS A 276 70.54 55.21 38.09
N LYS A 277 70.96 54.58 39.18
CA LYS A 277 70.65 53.17 39.48
C LYS A 277 69.15 52.93 39.75
N ALA A 278 68.44 53.92 40.30
CA ALA A 278 66.99 53.84 40.50
C ALA A 278 66.23 53.84 39.16
N ASP A 279 66.67 54.67 38.21
CA ASP A 279 66.11 54.75 36.85
C ASP A 279 66.21 53.41 36.10
N LEU A 280 67.27 52.63 36.34
CA LEU A 280 67.41 51.30 35.76
C LEU A 280 66.31 50.33 36.21
N GLN A 281 65.87 50.42 37.46
CA GLN A 281 64.77 49.56 37.93
C GLN A 281 63.44 49.96 37.31
N LEU A 282 63.21 51.27 37.14
CA LEU A 282 62.02 51.78 36.45
C LEU A 282 62.01 51.32 34.97
N LEU A 283 63.12 51.46 34.26
CA LEU A 283 63.25 51.04 32.86
C LEU A 283 63.10 49.52 32.69
N ARG A 284 63.57 48.71 33.67
CA ARG A 284 63.32 47.27 33.67
C ARG A 284 61.83 46.94 33.84
N ALA A 285 61.13 47.66 34.70
CA ALA A 285 59.69 47.52 34.87
C ALA A 285 58.94 47.92 33.59
N GLU A 286 59.37 48.98 32.91
CA GLU A 286 58.81 49.40 31.62
C GLU A 286 59.02 48.34 30.54
N ILE A 287 60.22 47.75 30.42
CA ILE A 287 60.47 46.64 29.49
C ILE A 287 59.57 45.45 29.80
N ALA A 288 59.38 45.10 31.08
CA ALA A 288 58.50 44.02 31.47
C ALA A 288 57.05 44.30 31.04
N GLN A 289 56.57 45.54 31.22
CA GLN A 289 55.25 45.98 30.76
C GLN A 289 55.12 45.89 29.22
N LYS A 290 56.10 46.41 28.47
CA LYS A 290 56.09 46.36 26.99
C LYS A 290 56.17 44.94 26.45
N ARG A 291 56.89 44.04 27.14
CA ARG A 291 56.94 42.62 26.79
C ARG A 291 55.57 41.95 26.93
N ILE A 292 54.86 42.23 28.02
CA ILE A 292 53.49 41.71 28.23
C ILE A 292 52.55 42.25 27.14
N ALA A 293 52.67 43.53 26.78
CA ALA A 293 51.88 44.11 25.69
C ALA A 293 52.14 43.43 24.33
N LEU A 294 53.41 43.16 24.00
CA LEU A 294 53.78 42.43 22.79
C LEU A 294 53.26 41.00 22.79
N GLU A 295 53.37 40.30 23.92
CA GLU A 295 52.85 38.93 24.07
C GLU A 295 51.33 38.89 23.88
N TYR A 296 50.61 39.85 24.48
CA TYR A 296 49.17 40.02 24.29
C TYR A 296 48.79 40.30 22.82
N ALA A 297 49.52 41.20 22.15
CA ALA A 297 49.30 41.49 20.73
C ALA A 297 49.55 40.25 19.86
N LYS A 298 50.62 39.48 20.13
CA LYS A 298 50.93 38.22 19.45
C LYS A 298 49.87 37.15 19.69
N GLU A 299 49.31 37.04 20.89
CA GLU A 299 48.21 36.12 21.19
C GLU A 299 46.92 36.50 20.44
N ARG A 300 46.61 37.80 20.35
CA ARG A 300 45.47 38.27 19.55
C ARG A 300 45.67 37.99 18.07
N LEU A 301 46.88 38.21 17.56
CA LEU A 301 47.24 37.90 16.18
C LEU A 301 47.15 36.38 15.92
N SER A 302 47.60 35.53 16.84
CA SER A 302 47.52 34.07 16.64
C SER A 302 46.08 33.56 16.57
N LYS A 303 45.16 34.17 17.34
CA LYS A 303 43.72 33.86 17.29
C LYS A 303 43.07 34.19 15.95
N THR A 304 43.70 34.99 15.09
CA THR A 304 43.20 35.27 13.73
C THR A 304 43.26 34.04 12.82
N ASN A 305 44.18 33.13 13.09
CA ASN A 305 44.32 31.88 12.36
C ASN A 305 43.43 30.84 13.03
N ILE A 306 42.37 30.46 12.35
CA ILE A 306 41.44 29.45 12.81
C ILE A 306 42.00 28.10 12.40
N SER A 307 42.40 27.30 13.38
CA SER A 307 43.01 25.98 13.17
C SER A 307 42.06 24.82 13.48
N ALA A 308 42.26 23.69 12.82
CA ALA A 308 41.49 22.47 13.02
C ALA A 308 41.72 21.86 14.42
N PRO A 309 40.66 21.63 15.24
CA PRO A 309 40.79 21.02 16.57
C PRO A 309 41.18 19.53 16.56
N THR A 310 40.89 18.82 15.47
CA THR A 310 41.12 17.38 15.31
C THR A 310 41.43 17.05 13.86
N ASP A 311 42.03 15.88 13.62
CA ASP A 311 42.15 15.31 12.28
C ASP A 311 40.76 14.91 11.74
N GLY A 312 40.53 15.08 10.44
CA GLY A 312 39.29 14.66 9.79
C GLY A 312 39.07 15.28 8.41
N ILE A 313 37.82 15.32 7.99
CA ILE A 313 37.35 15.98 6.76
C ILE A 313 36.54 17.21 7.13
N ALA A 314 36.78 18.32 6.41
CA ALA A 314 36.04 19.57 6.56
C ALA A 314 34.67 19.50 5.85
N ILE A 315 33.59 19.70 6.62
CA ILE A 315 32.19 19.63 6.18
C ILE A 315 31.55 21.01 6.35
N PHE A 316 31.25 21.65 5.23
CA PHE A 316 30.52 22.92 5.12
C PHE A 316 29.98 23.08 3.69
N ALA A 317 29.08 24.04 3.47
CA ALA A 317 28.37 24.15 2.20
C ALA A 317 29.23 24.77 1.08
N ASP A 318 29.82 25.94 1.34
CA ASP A 318 30.63 26.69 0.37
C ASP A 318 31.59 27.63 1.10
N ALA A 319 32.83 27.74 0.62
CA ALA A 319 33.84 28.67 1.14
C ALA A 319 33.50 30.12 0.77
N ASN A 320 32.99 30.33 -0.45
CA ASN A 320 32.62 31.66 -0.95
C ASN A 320 31.47 32.29 -0.15
N ALA A 321 30.69 31.47 0.57
CA ALA A 321 29.63 31.94 1.43
C ALA A 321 30.14 32.76 2.62
N PHE A 322 31.42 32.62 2.99
CA PHE A 322 32.00 33.25 4.18
C PHE A 322 33.14 34.22 3.86
N GLU A 323 33.86 34.04 2.76
CA GLU A 323 34.96 34.93 2.36
C GLU A 323 34.52 36.40 2.29
N LYS A 324 35.34 37.27 2.87
CA LYS A 324 35.17 38.73 2.92
C LYS A 324 33.87 39.18 3.59
N LYS A 325 33.28 38.35 4.45
CA LYS A 325 32.07 38.70 5.21
C LYS A 325 32.37 38.97 6.69
N PRO A 326 31.60 39.88 7.31
CA PRO A 326 31.64 40.05 8.76
C PRO A 326 31.00 38.82 9.43
N MET A 327 31.72 38.28 10.41
CA MET A 327 31.34 37.09 11.17
C MET A 327 31.31 37.41 12.66
N ARG A 328 30.46 36.70 13.42
CA ARG A 328 30.33 36.89 14.87
C ARG A 328 31.00 35.78 15.65
N THR A 329 31.46 36.11 16.85
CA THR A 329 32.00 35.17 17.82
C THR A 329 31.02 34.02 18.06
N GLY A 330 31.51 32.78 17.98
CA GLY A 330 30.70 31.57 18.15
C GLY A 330 29.89 31.16 16.92
N GLU A 331 29.87 31.97 15.86
CA GLU A 331 29.26 31.56 14.60
C GLU A 331 29.97 30.36 14.01
N LYS A 332 29.20 29.40 13.49
CA LYS A 332 29.71 28.14 12.96
C LYS A 332 30.27 28.35 11.56
N LEU A 333 31.57 28.11 11.39
CA LEU A 333 32.22 28.14 10.09
C LEU A 333 32.10 26.78 9.39
N MET A 334 32.54 25.71 10.05
CA MET A 334 32.53 24.36 9.50
C MET A 334 32.49 23.29 10.59
N ILE A 335 32.30 22.04 10.17
CA ILE A 335 32.46 20.86 11.03
C ILE A 335 33.65 20.06 10.52
N ILE A 336 34.47 19.55 11.44
CA ILE A 336 35.48 18.55 11.12
C ILE A 336 35.02 17.21 11.69
N ALA A 337 35.04 16.18 10.87
CA ALA A 337 34.60 14.84 11.24
C ALA A 337 35.53 13.76 10.69
N GLN A 338 35.67 12.66 11.43
CA GLN A 338 36.44 11.50 10.99
C GLN A 338 35.58 10.62 10.08
N PRO A 339 36.03 10.30 8.85
CA PRO A 339 35.28 9.47 7.90
C PRO A 339 35.02 8.04 8.38
N GLU A 340 35.88 7.53 9.25
CA GLU A 340 35.80 6.17 9.79
C GLU A 340 34.83 6.07 10.98
N GLU A 341 34.55 7.20 11.65
CA GLU A 341 33.63 7.26 12.80
C GLU A 341 32.23 7.73 12.39
N THR A 342 31.51 6.90 11.63
CA THR A 342 30.12 7.18 11.23
C THR A 342 29.08 6.52 12.12
N GLU A 343 27.90 7.13 12.19
CA GLU A 343 26.69 6.61 12.80
C GLU A 343 25.47 6.92 11.92
N ALA A 344 24.44 6.09 12.03
CA ALA A 344 23.17 6.31 11.36
C ALA A 344 22.26 7.16 12.27
N LEU A 345 21.93 8.36 11.82
CA LEU A 345 20.94 9.24 12.45
C LEU A 345 19.57 8.97 11.83
N ILE A 346 18.69 8.35 12.60
CA ILE A 346 17.33 8.01 12.17
C ILE A 346 16.38 9.01 12.80
N THR A 347 15.52 9.59 11.96
CA THR A 347 14.68 10.72 12.35
C THR A 347 13.22 10.31 12.28
N VAL A 348 12.64 9.98 13.44
CA VAL A 348 11.30 9.37 13.54
C VAL A 348 10.25 10.42 13.88
N PRO A 349 9.21 10.62 13.04
CA PRO A 349 8.08 11.48 13.38
C PRO A 349 7.37 11.06 14.68
N ILE A 350 6.92 12.03 15.48
CA ILE A 350 6.23 11.78 16.76
C ILE A 350 5.05 10.80 16.61
N ASP A 351 4.24 10.95 15.55
CA ASP A 351 3.05 10.15 15.28
C ASP A 351 3.38 8.71 14.85
N ALA A 352 4.57 8.50 14.27
CA ALA A 352 5.06 7.19 13.86
C ALA A 352 5.80 6.43 14.98
N MET A 353 6.22 7.12 16.04
CA MET A 353 7.01 6.54 17.13
C MET A 353 6.30 5.35 17.77
N LEU A 354 7.03 4.24 17.95
CA LEU A 354 6.60 3.05 18.67
C LEU A 354 7.51 2.87 19.90
N PRO A 355 7.07 2.14 20.94
CA PRO A 355 7.99 1.79 22.01
C PRO A 355 9.09 0.88 21.45
N ILE A 356 10.33 1.33 21.63
CA ILE A 356 11.54 0.67 21.14
C ILE A 356 12.56 0.65 22.28
N SER A 357 13.40 -0.38 22.28
CA SER A 357 14.52 -0.55 23.20
C SER A 357 15.85 -0.38 22.47
N LYS A 358 16.97 -0.30 23.20
CA LYS A 358 18.30 -0.27 22.58
C LYS A 358 18.63 -1.56 21.81
N ASP A 359 18.03 -2.67 22.22
CA ASP A 359 18.21 -3.99 21.58
C ASP A 359 17.29 -4.21 20.38
N SER A 360 16.54 -3.19 19.96
CA SER A 360 15.63 -3.29 18.82
C SER A 360 16.43 -3.33 17.52
N PRO A 361 16.30 -4.38 16.69
CA PRO A 361 17.12 -4.52 15.49
C PRO A 361 16.75 -3.47 14.46
N VAL A 362 17.78 -2.80 13.93
CA VAL A 362 17.65 -1.76 12.90
C VAL A 362 18.26 -2.25 11.61
N SER A 363 17.49 -2.09 10.54
CA SER A 363 17.96 -2.31 9.17
C SER A 363 17.73 -1.04 8.37
N PHE A 364 18.66 -0.66 7.51
CA PHE A 364 18.49 0.52 6.67
C PHE A 364 19.02 0.30 5.26
N TYR A 365 18.50 1.12 4.35
CA TYR A 365 18.75 1.08 2.91
C TYR A 365 19.14 2.48 2.47
N LEU A 366 20.33 2.64 1.91
CA LEU A 366 20.79 3.93 1.39
C LEU A 366 20.18 4.17 0.00
N ASN A 367 19.86 5.43 -0.31
CA ASN A 367 19.35 5.82 -1.63
C ASN A 367 20.37 5.54 -2.74
N THR A 368 21.67 5.53 -2.41
CA THR A 368 22.76 5.18 -3.32
C THR A 368 22.84 3.67 -3.60
N GLN A 369 22.29 2.83 -2.71
CA GLN A 369 22.36 1.37 -2.77
C GLN A 369 21.04 0.75 -2.29
N PRO A 370 19.92 0.93 -3.02
CA PRO A 370 18.59 0.54 -2.54
C PRO A 370 18.39 -0.97 -2.38
N LEU A 371 19.25 -1.79 -3.00
CA LEU A 371 19.21 -3.25 -2.92
C LEU A 371 20.13 -3.84 -1.82
N LYS A 372 21.00 -3.02 -1.21
CA LYS A 372 21.91 -3.46 -0.13
C LYS A 372 21.28 -3.10 1.21
N THR A 373 21.03 -4.09 2.05
CA THR A 373 20.61 -3.91 3.44
C THR A 373 21.83 -3.75 4.32
N HIS A 374 21.80 -2.76 5.20
CA HIS A 374 22.80 -2.59 6.26
C HIS A 374 22.13 -2.73 7.62
N GLU A 375 22.84 -3.32 8.57
CA GLU A 375 22.39 -3.48 9.95
C GLU A 375 23.07 -2.46 10.87
N ALA A 376 22.35 -2.05 11.91
CA ALA A 376 22.84 -1.10 12.90
C ALA A 376 22.25 -1.37 14.29
N ASP A 377 23.02 -1.02 15.31
CA ASP A 377 22.65 -1.14 16.72
C ASP A 377 22.33 0.21 17.32
N ILE A 378 21.21 0.32 18.05
CA ILE A 378 20.79 1.59 18.65
C ILE A 378 21.70 1.94 19.83
N VAL A 379 22.41 3.06 19.71
CA VAL A 379 23.27 3.61 20.77
C VAL A 379 22.47 4.51 21.70
N SER A 380 21.69 5.42 21.12
CA SER A 380 20.88 6.37 21.88
C SER A 380 19.58 6.73 21.18
N ILE A 381 18.57 7.02 22.00
CA ILE A 381 17.24 7.48 21.58
C ILE A 381 17.04 8.84 22.25
N GLY A 382 16.80 9.88 21.47
CA GLY A 382 16.52 11.21 22.01
C GLY A 382 15.29 11.20 22.90
N TYR A 383 15.38 11.81 24.08
CA TYR A 383 14.25 11.90 25.02
C TYR A 383 13.21 12.94 24.62
N GLN A 384 13.58 13.91 23.80
CA GLN A 384 12.74 15.01 23.36
C GLN A 384 12.72 15.09 21.84
N ALA A 385 11.54 15.34 21.29
CA ALA A 385 11.41 15.62 19.87
C ALA A 385 11.89 17.04 19.57
N SER A 386 12.68 17.19 18.51
CA SER A 386 13.16 18.47 18.01
C SER A 386 12.51 18.79 16.67
N ALA A 387 12.34 20.07 16.35
CA ALA A 387 11.95 20.49 15.02
C ALA A 387 13.09 20.24 14.03
N ASP A 388 12.78 19.54 12.94
CA ASP A 388 13.67 19.44 11.79
C ASP A 388 13.56 20.66 10.87
N PRO A 389 14.48 20.84 9.91
CA PRO A 389 14.42 21.93 8.93
C PRO A 389 13.08 22.03 8.19
N ASP A 390 12.38 20.91 8.04
CA ASP A 390 11.07 20.81 7.40
C ASP A 390 9.89 21.19 8.34
N GLY A 391 10.17 21.59 9.58
CA GLY A 391 9.19 22.00 10.59
C GLY A 391 8.47 20.85 11.31
N GLN A 392 8.71 19.59 10.92
CA GLN A 392 8.14 18.44 11.60
C GLN A 392 8.89 18.14 12.90
N LEU A 393 8.16 17.74 13.95
CA LEU A 393 8.76 17.31 15.21
C LEU A 393 9.15 15.83 15.13
N THR A 394 10.42 15.55 15.38
CA THR A 394 10.99 14.22 15.22
C THR A 394 11.88 13.83 16.39
N TYR A 395 11.88 12.55 16.74
CA TYR A 395 12.83 11.94 17.64
C TYR A 395 14.07 11.51 16.88
N LYS A 396 15.24 11.88 17.41
CA LYS A 396 16.54 11.53 16.84
C LYS A 396 17.08 10.28 17.50
N ILE A 397 17.26 9.23 16.73
CA ILE A 397 17.82 7.95 17.17
C ILE A 397 19.18 7.80 16.51
N ARG A 398 20.21 7.54 17.30
CA ARG A 398 21.56 7.29 16.80
C ARG A 398 21.87 5.80 16.89
N ALA A 399 22.27 5.23 15.76
CA ALA A 399 22.63 3.83 15.66
C ALA A 399 24.06 3.65 15.13
N LYS A 400 24.82 2.75 15.74
CA LYS A 400 26.14 2.35 15.30
C LYS A 400 25.99 1.39 14.14
N ILE A 401 26.73 1.64 13.06
CA ILE A 401 26.72 0.80 11.86
C ILE A 401 27.73 -0.33 12.07
N ASP A 402 27.31 -1.57 11.80
CA ASP A 402 28.18 -2.76 11.95
C ASP A 402 29.01 -3.06 10.70
N ASP A 403 28.75 -2.36 9.60
CA ASP A 403 29.48 -2.54 8.35
C ASP A 403 30.93 -2.07 8.46
N THR A 404 31.83 -2.81 7.79
CA THR A 404 33.27 -2.52 7.74
C THR A 404 33.63 -1.50 6.66
N GLU A 405 32.72 -1.25 5.72
CA GLU A 405 32.88 -0.22 4.70
C GLU A 405 32.52 1.16 5.26
N ALA A 406 33.47 2.10 5.22
CA ALA A 406 33.24 3.49 5.60
C ALA A 406 32.18 4.12 4.68
N MET A 407 31.01 4.43 5.26
CA MET A 407 29.93 5.10 4.54
C MET A 407 30.22 6.60 4.46
N ARG A 408 29.91 7.21 3.31
CA ARG A 408 30.07 8.66 3.17
C ARG A 408 29.03 9.40 4.01
N ILE A 409 29.51 10.34 4.81
CA ILE A 409 28.67 11.27 5.60
C ILE A 409 27.76 12.06 4.64
N GLY A 410 26.51 12.28 5.06
CA GLY A 410 25.49 12.98 4.29
C GLY A 410 24.69 12.08 3.34
N HIS A 411 25.06 10.80 3.19
CA HIS A 411 24.20 9.84 2.49
C HIS A 411 22.87 9.67 3.23
N LYS A 412 21.77 9.67 2.47
CA LYS A 412 20.41 9.51 2.98
C LYS A 412 19.81 8.18 2.54
N GLY A 413 18.85 7.71 3.31
CA GLY A 413 18.18 6.45 3.08
C GLY A 413 16.90 6.31 3.88
N THR A 414 16.40 5.07 3.95
CA THR A 414 15.26 4.69 4.79
C THR A 414 15.68 3.62 5.77
N ALA A 415 15.41 3.84 7.06
CA ALA A 415 15.61 2.87 8.11
C ALA A 415 14.28 2.24 8.54
N LYS A 416 14.36 0.95 8.88
CA LYS A 416 13.30 0.13 9.43
C LYS A 416 13.75 -0.39 10.79
N ILE A 417 13.12 0.12 11.85
CA ILE A 417 13.36 -0.29 13.24
C ILE A 417 12.25 -1.27 13.62
N LYS A 418 12.61 -2.48 14.02
CA LYS A 418 11.64 -3.47 14.51
C LYS A 418 11.37 -3.22 16.00
N SER A 419 10.09 -3.15 16.38
CA SER A 419 9.64 -3.01 17.76
C SER A 419 9.31 -4.39 18.36
N HIS A 420 8.79 -4.40 19.58
CA HIS A 420 8.34 -5.59 20.27
C HIS A 420 7.15 -6.27 19.53
N TRP A 421 6.99 -7.56 19.77
CA TRP A 421 5.89 -8.35 19.23
C TRP A 421 4.54 -7.79 19.69
N SER A 422 3.59 -7.71 18.76
CA SER A 422 2.23 -7.29 19.01
C SER A 422 1.26 -8.19 18.25
N ILE A 423 -0.02 -7.90 18.38
CA ILE A 423 -1.10 -8.65 17.74
C ILE A 423 -1.47 -7.92 16.44
N LEU A 424 -1.73 -8.66 15.35
CA LEU A 424 -2.08 -8.10 14.05
C LEU A 424 -3.23 -7.10 14.13
N GLY A 425 -4.22 -7.40 14.96
CA GLY A 425 -5.35 -6.53 15.22
C GLY A 425 -4.98 -5.14 15.73
N TYR A 426 -4.04 -5.07 16.67
CA TYR A 426 -3.50 -3.81 17.14
C TYR A 426 -2.71 -3.10 16.05
N ALA A 427 -1.89 -3.83 15.27
CA ALA A 427 -1.12 -3.26 14.17
C ALA A 427 -2.01 -2.53 13.14
N VAL A 428 -3.16 -3.11 12.80
CA VAL A 428 -4.11 -2.53 11.82
C VAL A 428 -4.96 -1.41 12.43
N LEU A 429 -5.48 -1.61 13.65
CA LEU A 429 -6.38 -0.63 14.28
C LEU A 429 -5.67 0.51 15.00
N ARG A 430 -4.35 0.46 15.21
CA ARG A 430 -3.62 1.48 15.97
C ARG A 430 -3.85 2.90 15.46
N ARG A 431 -3.66 3.15 14.16
CA ARG A 431 -3.83 4.49 13.55
C ARG A 431 -5.27 5.02 13.68
N PRO A 432 -6.32 4.26 13.31
CA PRO A 432 -7.69 4.74 13.50
C PRO A 432 -8.05 4.89 14.99
N LEU A 433 -7.55 4.04 15.88
CA LEU A 433 -7.76 4.20 17.33
C LEU A 433 -7.15 5.51 17.86
N ILE A 434 -5.93 5.88 17.43
CA ILE A 434 -5.31 7.15 17.79
C ILE A 434 -6.12 8.34 17.24
N ALA A 435 -6.56 8.27 15.98
CA ALA A 435 -7.39 9.31 15.38
C ALA A 435 -8.74 9.45 16.12
N MET A 436 -9.40 8.33 16.44
CA MET A 436 -10.65 8.31 17.18
C MET A 436 -10.46 8.88 18.60
N ARG A 437 -9.37 8.52 19.28
CA ARG A 437 -9.01 9.08 20.59
C ARG A 437 -8.84 10.59 20.53
N ASN A 438 -8.13 11.09 19.53
CA ASN A 438 -7.93 12.53 19.35
C ASN A 438 -9.24 13.28 19.08
N ILE A 439 -10.20 12.65 18.38
CA ILE A 439 -11.53 13.23 18.12
C ILE A 439 -12.38 13.24 19.41
N ILE A 440 -12.32 12.16 20.20
CA ILE A 440 -13.13 11.99 21.42
C ILE A 440 -12.53 12.72 22.63
N GLY A 441 -11.24 13.09 22.57
CA GLY A 441 -10.54 13.84 23.63
C GLY A 441 -10.13 12.98 24.83
N LEU A 442 -9.85 11.68 24.61
CA LEU A 442 -9.58 10.69 25.66
C LEU A 442 -8.08 10.40 25.87
#